data_AF-M4Z2G3-F1
#
_entry.id   AF-M4Z2G3-F1
#
_cell.length_a   1.000
_cell.length_b   1.000
_cell.length_c   1.000
_cell.angle_alpha   90.00
_cell.angle_beta   90.00
_cell.angle_gamma   90.00
#
_symmetry.space_group_name_H-M   'P 1'
#
loop_
_entity.id
_entity.type
_entity.pdbx_description
1 polymer ?
#
loop_
_entity_poly.entity_id
_entity_poly.type
_entity_poly.pdbx_seq_one_letter_code
_entity_poly.pdbx_strand_id
1 'polypeptide(L)'
;MAANWARPAFAGVDDIFKTLHYGLTVKLVSTPRHELKTCKWSELASDVLDSNPDDFDFIPVLNDADDEPRLVGLFHAADIRKRGIADGPVSSFYVPLTEEYLIGADASILDFVVQADSRPCRLVVSGDQIVGLVTLSDLQRLPVRVALFALITGFEMIMTDLIRTTLPHEPAWMAMLKPTRLTKIQQEILIAREKDAYVDALLFTQFSDKAEIMKRLKPLAVNGPALARNLRHFESLRNKVAHANEYASSPDQAKHVCKVVRELLSMRCEIRERLNET
;
A
#
# COMPACT_ATOMS: atom_id res chain seq x y z
N MET A 1 -40.06 -4.75 -16.84
CA MET A 1 -39.13 -3.60 -16.78
C MET A 1 -38.47 -3.63 -15.41
N ALA A 2 -37.31 -4.30 -15.30
CA ALA A 2 -36.57 -4.32 -14.05
C ALA A 2 -36.03 -2.91 -13.78
N ALA A 3 -36.46 -2.31 -12.67
CA ALA A 3 -35.96 -1.04 -12.22
C ALA A 3 -34.46 -1.17 -11.97
N ASN A 4 -33.67 -0.36 -12.69
CA ASN A 4 -32.22 -0.27 -12.54
C ASN A 4 -31.94 0.43 -11.18
N TRP A 5 -32.10 -0.30 -10.08
CA TRP A 5 -32.05 0.19 -8.70
C TRP A 5 -30.64 0.60 -8.28
N ALA A 6 -29.63 0.05 -8.94
CA ALA A 6 -28.23 0.40 -8.77
C ALA A 6 -27.74 1.15 -10.02
N ARG A 7 -27.15 2.33 -9.82
CA ARG A 7 -26.32 2.94 -10.87
C ARG A 7 -25.12 1.99 -11.14
N PRO A 8 -24.63 1.90 -12.39
CA PRO A 8 -23.39 1.17 -12.66
C PRO A 8 -22.31 1.66 -11.68
N ALA A 9 -21.62 0.74 -11.00
CA ALA A 9 -20.64 1.04 -9.95
C ALA A 9 -19.45 1.93 -10.40
N PHE A 10 -19.42 2.32 -11.67
CA PHE A 10 -18.28 2.89 -12.38
C PHE A 10 -18.38 4.41 -12.62
N ALA A 11 -19.47 5.07 -12.25
CA ALA A 11 -19.58 6.53 -12.36
C ALA A 11 -18.90 7.22 -11.16
N GLY A 12 -17.81 7.96 -11.39
CA GLY A 12 -17.14 8.78 -10.36
C GLY A 12 -16.04 8.08 -9.55
N VAL A 13 -15.57 6.90 -9.99
CA VAL A 13 -14.54 6.10 -9.30
C VAL A 13 -13.25 6.88 -9.06
N ASP A 14 -12.93 7.85 -9.91
CA ASP A 14 -11.74 8.71 -9.77
C ASP A 14 -11.80 9.66 -8.59
N ASP A 15 -12.96 10.28 -8.41
CA ASP A 15 -13.22 11.16 -7.28
C ASP A 15 -13.23 10.31 -6.01
N ILE A 16 -13.96 9.19 -6.02
CA ILE A 16 -14.08 8.28 -4.87
C ILE A 16 -12.73 7.65 -4.49
N PHE A 17 -11.90 7.25 -5.45
CA PHE A 17 -10.57 6.69 -5.19
C PHE A 17 -9.68 7.72 -4.49
N LYS A 18 -9.64 8.95 -5.02
CA LYS A 18 -8.89 10.03 -4.40
C LYS A 18 -9.44 10.35 -3.01
N THR A 19 -10.74 10.55 -2.87
CA THR A 19 -11.41 10.86 -1.60
C THR A 19 -11.15 9.78 -0.55
N LEU A 20 -11.26 8.50 -0.92
CA LEU A 20 -11.00 7.38 0.00
C LEU A 20 -9.54 7.39 0.48
N HIS A 21 -8.58 7.58 -0.43
CA HIS A 21 -7.17 7.63 -0.07
C HIS A 21 -6.77 8.90 0.69
N TYR A 22 -7.47 10.02 0.49
CA TYR A 22 -7.32 11.22 1.30
C TYR A 22 -7.83 11.03 2.73
N GLY A 23 -8.87 10.21 2.93
CA GLY A 23 -9.37 9.87 4.28
C GLY A 23 -8.48 8.87 5.04
N LEU A 24 -7.63 8.12 4.34
CA LEU A 24 -6.73 7.12 4.92
C LEU A 24 -5.33 7.72 5.12
N THR A 25 -5.17 8.44 6.22
CA THR A 25 -3.97 9.24 6.51
C THR A 25 -2.94 8.52 7.38
N VAL A 26 -1.67 8.94 7.31
CA VAL A 26 -0.57 8.41 8.13
C VAL A 26 -0.84 8.47 9.63
N LYS A 27 -1.59 9.48 10.11
CA LYS A 27 -2.02 9.57 11.52
C LYS A 27 -2.74 8.31 12.04
N LEU A 28 -3.46 7.58 11.17
CA LEU A 28 -4.19 6.37 11.55
C LEU A 28 -3.26 5.17 11.84
N VAL A 29 -2.01 5.22 11.38
CA VAL A 29 -1.04 4.13 11.48
C VAL A 29 0.17 4.47 12.32
N SER A 30 0.35 5.74 12.69
CA SER A 30 1.48 6.17 13.51
C SER A 30 1.32 5.76 14.97
N THR A 31 2.44 5.48 15.64
CA THR A 31 2.51 5.47 17.11
C THR A 31 2.51 6.92 17.61
N PRO A 32 1.58 7.31 18.49
CA PRO A 32 1.45 8.69 18.95
C PRO A 32 2.61 9.09 19.86
N ARG A 33 2.93 10.39 19.91
CA ARG A 33 4.10 10.93 20.63
C ARG A 33 4.22 10.46 22.08
N HIS A 34 3.10 10.40 22.80
CA HIS A 34 3.08 10.03 24.22
C HIS A 34 3.33 8.53 24.47
N GLU A 35 3.27 7.70 23.43
CA GLU A 35 3.61 6.27 23.48
C GLU A 35 5.02 6.00 22.93
N LEU A 36 5.72 7.02 22.42
CA LEU A 36 7.07 6.85 21.88
C LEU A 36 8.05 6.58 23.01
N LYS A 37 8.76 5.46 22.89
CA LYS A 37 10.00 5.26 23.62
C LYS A 37 11.05 6.22 23.09
N THR A 38 11.65 7.00 23.97
CA THR A 38 12.66 8.00 23.64
C THR A 38 13.91 7.77 24.46
N CYS A 39 15.04 8.32 24.01
CA CYS A 39 16.26 8.44 24.80
C CYS A 39 16.70 9.90 24.85
N LYS A 40 17.57 10.23 25.79
CA LYS A 40 18.10 11.59 25.94
C LYS A 40 19.42 11.75 25.20
N TRP A 41 19.68 12.98 24.78
CA TRP A 41 20.91 13.37 24.09
C TRP A 41 22.16 13.10 24.94
N SER A 42 22.06 13.26 26.26
CA SER A 42 23.16 13.03 27.21
C SER A 42 23.32 11.58 27.70
N GLU A 43 22.34 10.69 27.46
CA GLU A 43 22.37 9.30 27.92
C GLU A 43 23.48 8.49 27.24
N LEU A 44 24.01 7.47 27.92
CA LEU A 44 24.97 6.54 27.32
C LEU A 44 24.27 5.64 26.30
N ALA A 45 24.91 5.46 25.14
CA ALA A 45 24.37 4.62 24.07
C ALA A 45 24.22 3.14 24.53
N SER A 46 25.13 2.64 25.38
CA SER A 46 25.02 1.31 25.99
C SER A 46 23.72 1.15 26.79
N ASP A 47 23.40 2.13 27.63
CA ASP A 47 22.26 2.07 28.54
C ASP A 47 20.94 2.12 27.76
N VAL A 48 20.90 2.89 26.66
CA VAL A 48 19.76 2.93 25.74
C VAL A 48 19.56 1.59 25.04
N LEU A 49 20.65 0.92 24.63
CA LEU A 49 20.57 -0.41 24.02
C LEU A 49 20.10 -1.48 25.01
N ASP A 50 20.59 -1.44 26.24
CA ASP A 50 20.24 -2.39 27.31
C ASP A 50 18.80 -2.20 27.79
N SER A 51 18.34 -0.94 27.84
CA SER A 51 16.96 -0.59 28.17
C SER A 51 15.98 -0.74 27.01
N ASN A 52 16.38 -1.39 25.90
CA ASN A 52 15.56 -1.63 24.71
C ASN A 52 15.05 -3.10 24.56
N PRO A 53 14.18 -3.62 25.46
CA PRO A 53 13.74 -5.01 25.44
C PRO A 53 12.86 -5.37 24.25
N ASP A 54 12.18 -4.40 23.65
CA ASP A 54 11.31 -4.60 22.48
C ASP A 54 12.08 -4.55 21.15
N ASP A 55 13.41 -4.42 21.22
CA ASP A 55 14.29 -4.35 20.05
C ASP A 55 13.89 -3.31 19.00
N PHE A 56 13.43 -2.14 19.45
CA PHE A 56 13.14 -1.02 18.54
C PHE A 56 14.40 -0.62 17.76
N ASP A 57 14.30 -0.62 16.43
CA ASP A 57 15.40 -0.23 15.53
C ASP A 57 15.70 1.28 15.59
N PHE A 58 14.68 2.09 15.83
CA PHE A 58 14.73 3.56 15.80
C PHE A 58 14.15 4.13 17.08
N ILE A 59 14.94 4.92 17.80
CA ILE A 59 14.56 5.55 19.06
C ILE A 59 14.70 7.07 18.90
N PRO A 60 13.61 7.86 18.99
CA PRO A 60 13.72 9.31 18.92
C PRO A 60 14.51 9.90 20.09
N VAL A 61 15.38 10.87 19.78
CA VAL A 61 16.29 11.50 20.74
C VAL A 61 15.72 12.83 21.21
N LEU A 62 15.59 13.00 22.51
CA LEU A 62 15.21 14.25 23.15
C LEU A 62 16.46 15.04 23.57
N ASN A 63 16.51 16.32 23.23
CA ASN A 63 17.48 17.22 23.84
C ASN A 63 17.05 17.54 25.28
N ASP A 64 17.91 17.20 26.23
CA ASP A 64 17.73 17.45 27.65
C ASP A 64 18.60 18.61 28.17
N ALA A 65 19.27 19.34 27.27
CA ALA A 65 19.99 20.57 27.60
C ALA A 65 19.07 21.81 27.72
N ASP A 66 17.89 21.76 27.11
CA ASP A 66 16.89 22.84 27.13
C ASP A 66 15.82 22.58 28.21
N ASP A 67 15.19 23.64 28.73
CA ASP A 67 14.10 23.54 29.72
C ASP A 67 12.89 22.74 29.20
N GLU A 68 12.68 22.71 27.89
CA GLU A 68 11.64 21.92 27.22
C GLU A 68 12.25 20.83 26.34
N PRO A 69 11.98 19.54 26.59
CA PRO A 69 12.58 18.45 25.83
C PRO A 69 12.04 18.42 24.40
N ARG A 70 12.94 18.62 23.43
CA ARG A 70 12.63 18.65 21.99
C ARG A 70 13.24 17.46 21.27
N LEU A 71 12.53 16.93 20.27
CA LEU A 71 13.07 15.87 19.43
C LEU A 71 14.12 16.47 18.48
N VAL A 72 15.36 16.01 18.59
CA VAL A 72 16.51 16.54 17.81
C VAL A 72 17.05 15.55 16.78
N GLY A 73 16.57 14.30 16.79
CA GLY A 73 16.94 13.30 15.80
C GLY A 73 16.53 11.89 16.18
N LEU A 74 17.16 10.91 15.55
CA LEU A 74 16.91 9.48 15.77
C LEU A 74 18.20 8.74 16.12
N PHE A 75 18.12 7.88 17.12
CA PHE A 75 19.14 6.90 17.46
C PHE A 75 18.81 5.58 16.76
N HIS A 76 19.67 5.16 15.83
CA HIS A 76 19.52 3.92 15.06
C HIS A 76 20.09 2.74 15.86
N ALA A 77 19.33 2.26 16.85
CA ALA A 77 19.77 1.22 17.78
C ALA A 77 20.26 -0.05 17.06
N ALA A 78 19.57 -0.50 16.01
CA ALA A 78 19.95 -1.68 15.25
C ALA A 78 21.32 -1.55 14.56
N ASP A 79 21.60 -0.38 13.98
CA ASP A 79 22.88 -0.10 13.31
C ASP A 79 24.04 -0.09 14.30
N ILE A 80 23.82 0.51 15.47
CA ILE A 80 24.82 0.63 16.54
C ILE A 80 25.11 -0.74 17.14
N ARG A 81 24.05 -1.52 17.43
CA ARG A 81 24.15 -2.90 17.94
C ARG A 81 24.90 -3.80 16.96
N LYS A 82 24.65 -3.66 15.65
CA LYS A 82 25.37 -4.40 14.59
C LYS A 82 26.84 -4.03 14.48
N ARG A 83 27.19 -2.76 14.71
CA ARG A 83 28.59 -2.29 14.68
C ARG A 83 29.36 -2.65 15.96
N GLY A 84 28.65 -2.87 17.07
CA GLY A 84 29.28 -3.15 18.38
C GLY A 84 30.00 -1.95 18.98
N ILE A 85 29.62 -0.72 18.59
CA ILE A 85 30.22 0.53 19.06
C ILE A 85 29.15 1.31 19.82
N ALA A 86 29.19 1.28 21.15
CA ALA A 86 28.24 2.00 22.01
C ALA A 86 28.93 2.71 23.18
N ASP A 87 30.25 2.95 23.07
CA ASP A 87 31.02 3.66 24.08
C ASP A 87 30.92 5.17 23.84
N GLY A 88 30.09 5.83 24.65
CA GLY A 88 29.86 7.27 24.61
C GLY A 88 28.37 7.65 24.67
N PRO A 89 28.09 8.97 24.74
CA PRO A 89 26.73 9.48 24.80
C PRO A 89 26.00 9.33 23.46
N VAL A 90 24.67 9.24 23.49
CA VAL A 90 23.77 9.22 22.33
C VAL A 90 24.07 10.37 21.36
N SER A 91 24.48 11.53 21.87
CA SER A 91 24.91 12.69 21.08
C SER A 91 26.03 12.41 20.07
N SER A 92 26.84 11.39 20.28
CA SER A 92 27.90 10.97 19.35
C SER A 92 27.41 10.03 18.24
N PHE A 93 26.21 9.47 18.37
CA PHE A 93 25.71 8.38 17.51
C PHE A 93 24.39 8.69 16.80
N TYR A 94 23.61 9.64 17.30
CA TYR A 94 22.31 9.96 16.71
C TYR A 94 22.44 10.58 15.32
N VAL A 95 21.42 10.38 14.50
CA VAL A 95 21.25 11.07 13.23
C VAL A 95 20.41 12.31 13.47
N PRO A 96 20.92 13.52 13.18
CA PRO A 96 20.16 14.76 13.33
C PRO A 96 18.87 14.74 12.52
N LEU A 97 17.85 15.42 13.05
CA LEU A 97 16.58 15.57 12.35
C LEU A 97 16.75 16.35 11.04
N THR A 98 16.32 15.75 9.93
CA THR A 98 16.24 16.38 8.61
C THR A 98 14.85 16.20 8.02
N GLU A 99 14.53 16.91 6.94
CA GLU A 99 13.23 16.82 6.26
C GLU A 99 12.94 15.40 5.74
N GLU A 100 13.97 14.59 5.49
CA GLU A 100 13.83 13.22 5.03
C GLU A 100 13.12 12.31 6.04
N TYR A 101 13.23 12.64 7.33
CA TYR A 101 12.57 11.93 8.41
C TYR A 101 11.15 12.42 8.67
N LEU A 102 10.67 13.48 8.03
CA LEU A 102 9.36 14.06 8.33
C LEU A 102 8.28 13.57 7.37
N ILE A 103 7.07 13.31 7.87
CA ILE A 103 5.89 13.05 7.06
C ILE A 103 4.66 13.72 7.71
N GLY A 104 3.82 14.38 6.90
CA GLY A 104 2.62 15.03 7.41
C GLY A 104 1.62 14.00 7.97
N ALA A 105 0.96 14.34 9.08
CA ALA A 105 -0.09 13.51 9.68
C ALA A 105 -1.24 13.21 8.71
N ASP A 106 -1.56 14.18 7.85
CA ASP A 106 -2.62 14.12 6.84
C ASP A 106 -2.13 13.56 5.49
N ALA A 107 -0.85 13.21 5.37
CA ALA A 107 -0.34 12.53 4.17
C ALA A 107 -1.08 11.20 3.99
N SER A 108 -1.29 10.78 2.74
CA SER A 108 -1.97 9.51 2.50
C SER A 108 -1.10 8.35 2.95
N ILE A 109 -1.71 7.26 3.39
CA ILE A 109 -1.00 6.02 3.70
C ILE A 109 -0.22 5.51 2.47
N LEU A 110 -0.72 5.76 1.25
CA LEU A 110 0.00 5.36 0.04
C LEU A 110 1.31 6.14 -0.13
N ASP A 111 1.34 7.43 0.20
CA ASP A 111 2.57 8.24 0.16
C ASP A 111 3.64 7.71 1.12
N PHE A 112 3.20 7.21 2.28
CA PHE A 112 4.06 6.48 3.20
C PHE A 112 4.54 5.15 2.60
N VAL A 113 3.63 4.29 2.14
CA VAL A 113 3.94 2.94 1.63
C VAL A 113 4.91 2.98 0.44
N VAL A 114 4.80 3.94 -0.47
CA VAL A 114 5.70 4.04 -1.63
C VAL A 114 7.13 4.45 -1.27
N GLN A 115 7.38 4.93 -0.05
CA GLN A 115 8.71 5.35 0.43
C GLN A 115 9.22 4.52 1.61
N ALA A 116 8.40 3.66 2.21
CA ALA A 116 8.75 3.00 3.46
C ALA A 116 9.97 2.07 3.36
N ASP A 117 10.30 1.54 2.19
CA ASP A 117 11.49 0.70 1.99
C ASP A 117 12.81 1.49 1.92
N SER A 118 12.77 2.73 1.42
CA SER A 118 13.94 3.63 1.39
C SER A 118 14.01 4.53 2.63
N ARG A 119 12.88 4.79 3.27
CA ARG A 119 12.72 5.59 4.48
C ARG A 119 11.91 4.80 5.51
N PRO A 120 12.54 3.81 6.18
CA PRO A 120 11.85 2.85 7.05
C PRO A 120 11.34 3.42 8.36
N CYS A 121 11.67 4.68 8.68
CA CYS A 121 11.23 5.37 9.87
C CYS A 121 11.00 6.84 9.55
N ARG A 122 9.83 7.37 9.93
CA ARG A 122 9.44 8.76 9.71
C ARG A 122 8.74 9.30 10.97
N LEU A 123 9.13 10.48 11.40
CA LEU A 123 8.44 11.28 12.41
C LEU A 123 7.23 11.98 11.77
N VAL A 124 6.09 11.83 12.41
CA VAL A 124 4.81 12.35 11.92
C VAL A 124 4.59 13.75 12.46
N VAL A 125 4.36 14.72 11.58
CA VAL A 125 4.19 16.14 11.94
C VAL A 125 2.75 16.62 11.72
N SER A 126 2.26 17.46 12.63
CA SER A 126 0.99 18.16 12.50
C SER A 126 1.15 19.56 13.07
N GLY A 127 0.86 20.59 12.27
CA GLY A 127 1.22 21.96 12.62
C GLY A 127 2.74 22.11 12.77
N ASP A 128 3.17 22.65 13.89
CA ASP A 128 4.57 22.86 14.27
C ASP A 128 5.14 21.75 15.17
N GLN A 129 4.38 20.66 15.40
CA GLN A 129 4.75 19.60 16.34
C GLN A 129 4.98 18.25 15.65
N ILE A 130 5.94 17.49 16.18
CA ILE A 130 6.04 16.05 15.93
C ILE A 130 5.04 15.34 16.84
N VAL A 131 4.01 14.75 16.25
CA VAL A 131 2.87 14.11 16.92
C VAL A 131 2.96 12.58 16.98
N GLY A 132 3.93 11.98 16.31
CA GLY A 132 4.13 10.53 16.34
C GLY A 132 5.29 10.04 15.49
N LEU A 133 5.34 8.73 15.28
CA LEU A 133 6.32 8.01 14.47
C LEU A 133 5.60 6.94 13.65
N VAL A 134 6.02 6.72 12.42
CA VAL A 134 5.60 5.58 11.60
C VAL A 134 6.84 4.85 11.09
N THR A 135 6.80 3.53 11.08
CA THR A 135 7.92 2.68 10.65
C THR A 135 7.49 1.64 9.64
N LEU A 136 8.46 0.97 9.01
CA LEU A 136 8.22 -0.11 8.04
C LEU A 136 7.33 -1.23 8.61
N SER A 137 7.37 -1.50 9.91
CA SER A 137 6.50 -2.53 10.52
C SER A 137 5.02 -2.11 10.55
N ASP A 138 4.73 -0.82 10.50
CA ASP A 138 3.36 -0.31 10.49
C ASP A 138 2.62 -0.63 9.18
N LEU A 139 3.31 -1.13 8.14
CA LEU A 139 2.66 -1.69 6.96
C LEU A 139 1.66 -2.79 7.33
N GLN A 140 1.84 -3.51 8.44
CA GLN A 140 0.91 -4.55 8.91
C GLN A 140 -0.40 -4.02 9.46
N ARG A 141 -0.49 -2.73 9.79
CA ARG A 141 -1.65 -2.18 10.49
C ARG A 141 -2.89 -2.18 9.60
N LEU A 142 -4.06 -2.35 10.24
CA LEU A 142 -5.35 -2.45 9.57
C LEU A 142 -5.63 -1.30 8.57
N PRO A 143 -5.35 -0.02 8.88
CA PRO A 143 -5.59 1.05 7.91
C PRO A 143 -4.75 0.94 6.64
N VAL A 144 -3.52 0.39 6.73
CA VAL A 144 -2.71 0.07 5.54
C VAL A 144 -3.35 -1.03 4.73
N ARG A 145 -3.84 -2.09 5.38
CA ARG A 145 -4.58 -3.17 4.70
C ARG A 145 -5.78 -2.63 3.93
N VAL A 146 -6.56 -1.73 4.54
CA VAL A 146 -7.71 -1.08 3.90
C VAL A 146 -7.28 -0.24 2.70
N ALA A 147 -6.22 0.56 2.83
CA ALA A 147 -5.67 1.33 1.71
C ALA A 147 -5.21 0.43 0.55
N LEU A 148 -4.47 -0.64 0.85
CA LEU A 148 -4.01 -1.58 -0.17
C LEU A 148 -5.18 -2.32 -0.86
N PHE A 149 -6.21 -2.70 -0.09
CA PHE A 149 -7.41 -3.33 -0.63
C PHE A 149 -8.12 -2.39 -1.61
N ALA A 150 -8.36 -1.14 -1.19
CA ALA A 150 -8.96 -0.11 -2.02
C ALA A 150 -8.16 0.15 -3.31
N LEU A 151 -6.83 0.22 -3.20
CA LEU A 151 -5.93 0.40 -4.33
C LEU A 151 -6.09 -0.71 -5.38
N ILE A 152 -6.09 -1.96 -4.93
CA ILE A 152 -6.18 -3.15 -5.78
C ILE A 152 -7.57 -3.29 -6.40
N THR A 153 -8.63 -3.08 -5.61
CA THR A 153 -10.01 -3.09 -6.11
C THR A 153 -10.20 -2.00 -7.17
N GLY A 154 -9.71 -0.78 -6.93
CA GLY A 154 -9.75 0.29 -7.91
C GLY A 154 -8.98 -0.06 -9.19
N PHE A 155 -7.83 -0.73 -9.07
CA PHE A 155 -7.09 -1.24 -10.23
C PHE A 155 -7.89 -2.30 -11.01
N GLU A 156 -8.54 -3.23 -10.32
CA GLU A 156 -9.39 -4.25 -10.95
C GLU A 156 -10.60 -3.64 -11.69
N MET A 157 -11.17 -2.56 -11.19
CA MET A 157 -12.22 -1.79 -11.88
C MET A 157 -11.66 -1.18 -13.17
N ILE A 158 -10.47 -0.58 -13.14
CA ILE A 158 -9.81 -0.01 -14.32
C ILE A 158 -9.50 -1.09 -15.37
N MET A 159 -9.06 -2.28 -14.94
CA MET A 159 -8.88 -3.42 -15.85
C MET A 159 -10.20 -3.81 -16.53
N THR A 160 -11.30 -3.81 -15.76
CA THR A 160 -12.64 -4.11 -16.27
C THR A 160 -13.05 -3.10 -17.35
N ASP A 161 -12.82 -1.81 -17.08
CA ASP A 161 -13.14 -0.75 -18.04
C ASP A 161 -12.29 -0.85 -19.31
N LEU A 162 -10.99 -1.13 -19.18
CA LEU A 162 -10.12 -1.33 -20.35
C LEU A 162 -10.55 -2.53 -21.21
N ILE A 163 -10.93 -3.64 -20.59
CA ILE A 163 -11.44 -4.80 -21.33
C ILE A 163 -12.74 -4.41 -22.05
N ARG A 164 -13.64 -3.68 -21.38
CA ARG A 164 -14.92 -3.26 -21.95
C ARG A 164 -14.75 -2.32 -23.14
N THR A 165 -13.83 -1.37 -23.08
CA THR A 165 -13.57 -0.42 -24.18
C THR A 165 -12.83 -1.08 -25.35
N THR A 166 -11.87 -1.97 -25.05
CA THR A 166 -11.05 -2.61 -26.09
C THR A 166 -11.76 -3.80 -26.76
N LEU A 167 -12.58 -4.53 -26.01
CA LEU A 167 -13.30 -5.73 -26.46
C LEU A 167 -14.80 -5.62 -26.09
N PRO A 168 -15.56 -4.76 -26.80
CA PRO A 168 -16.96 -4.49 -26.45
C PRO A 168 -17.89 -5.70 -26.66
N HIS A 169 -17.49 -6.65 -27.51
CA HIS A 169 -18.25 -7.88 -27.76
C HIS A 169 -17.87 -8.97 -26.77
N GLU A 170 -18.85 -9.45 -25.98
CA GLU A 170 -18.65 -10.47 -24.94
C GLU A 170 -17.88 -11.72 -25.43
N PRO A 171 -18.21 -12.32 -26.61
CA PRO A 171 -17.48 -13.47 -27.10
C PRO A 171 -15.99 -13.22 -27.33
N ALA A 172 -15.59 -11.97 -27.61
CA ALA A 172 -14.22 -11.62 -27.95
C ALA A 172 -13.26 -11.75 -26.76
N TRP A 173 -13.64 -11.25 -25.59
CA TRP A 173 -12.82 -11.43 -24.37
C TRP A 173 -13.02 -12.82 -23.77
N MET A 174 -14.21 -13.43 -23.88
CA MET A 174 -14.44 -14.80 -23.44
C MET A 174 -13.52 -15.80 -24.15
N ALA A 175 -13.29 -15.63 -25.46
CA ALA A 175 -12.37 -16.46 -26.23
C ALA A 175 -10.91 -16.39 -25.74
N MET A 176 -10.57 -15.41 -24.90
CA MET A 176 -9.23 -15.29 -24.29
C MET A 176 -9.08 -16.12 -23.01
N LEU A 177 -10.17 -16.67 -22.46
CA LEU A 177 -10.15 -17.47 -21.23
C LEU A 177 -10.09 -18.97 -21.52
N LYS A 178 -9.67 -19.75 -20.50
CA LYS A 178 -9.66 -21.22 -20.59
C LYS A 178 -11.10 -21.78 -20.55
N PRO A 179 -11.39 -22.91 -21.22
CA PRO A 179 -12.73 -23.51 -21.23
C PRO A 179 -13.28 -23.79 -19.82
N THR A 180 -12.44 -24.31 -18.92
CA THR A 180 -12.82 -24.60 -17.53
C THR A 180 -13.30 -23.36 -16.78
N ARG A 181 -12.77 -22.19 -17.12
CA ARG A 181 -13.14 -20.94 -16.50
C ARG A 181 -14.42 -20.36 -17.11
N LEU A 182 -14.59 -20.47 -18.42
CA LEU A 182 -15.83 -20.12 -19.11
C LEU A 182 -17.02 -20.89 -18.54
N THR A 183 -16.87 -22.20 -18.30
CA THR A 183 -17.95 -23.01 -17.72
C THR A 183 -18.41 -22.47 -16.37
N LYS A 184 -17.51 -22.15 -15.44
CA LYS A 184 -17.98 -21.61 -14.14
C LYS A 184 -18.46 -20.17 -14.20
N ILE A 185 -17.97 -19.33 -15.13
CA ILE A 185 -18.57 -18.00 -15.36
C ILE A 185 -20.01 -18.17 -15.84
N GLN A 186 -20.24 -19.07 -16.79
CA GLN A 186 -21.59 -19.37 -17.30
C GLN A 186 -22.52 -19.93 -16.22
N GLN A 187 -22.02 -20.79 -15.34
CA GLN A 187 -22.79 -21.29 -14.18
C GLN A 187 -23.18 -20.15 -13.23
N GLU A 188 -22.25 -19.26 -12.90
CA GLU A 188 -22.53 -18.10 -12.03
C GLU A 188 -23.53 -17.14 -12.68
N ILE A 189 -23.45 -16.92 -13.99
CA ILE A 189 -24.42 -16.14 -14.77
C ILE A 189 -25.81 -16.77 -14.74
N LEU A 190 -25.93 -18.10 -14.92
CA LEU A 190 -27.19 -18.83 -14.85
C LEU A 190 -27.86 -18.62 -13.48
N ILE A 191 -27.11 -18.84 -12.40
CA ILE A 191 -27.60 -18.63 -11.02
C ILE A 191 -28.04 -17.17 -10.79
N ALA A 192 -27.28 -16.20 -11.32
CA ALA A 192 -27.63 -14.79 -11.19
C ALA A 192 -28.90 -14.43 -11.97
N ARG A 193 -29.11 -15.02 -13.16
CA ARG A 193 -30.34 -14.82 -13.96
C ARG A 193 -31.56 -15.41 -13.27
N GLU A 194 -31.43 -16.59 -12.66
CA GLU A 194 -32.51 -17.20 -11.86
C GLU A 194 -32.93 -16.32 -10.68
N LYS A 195 -32.00 -15.53 -10.14
CA LYS A 195 -32.23 -14.62 -9.00
C LYS A 195 -32.54 -13.17 -9.40
N ASP A 196 -32.75 -12.89 -10.69
CA ASP A 196 -32.93 -11.53 -11.23
C ASP A 196 -31.82 -10.54 -10.80
N ALA A 197 -30.60 -11.06 -10.60
CA ALA A 197 -29.42 -10.33 -10.13
C ALA A 197 -28.34 -10.18 -11.21
N TYR A 198 -28.65 -10.52 -12.45
CA TYR A 198 -27.71 -10.42 -13.57
C TYR A 198 -27.56 -8.96 -14.02
N VAL A 199 -26.30 -8.50 -14.13
CA VAL A 199 -25.97 -7.14 -14.57
C VAL A 199 -25.05 -7.17 -15.79
N ASP A 200 -23.87 -7.79 -15.66
CA ASP A 200 -22.84 -7.83 -16.72
C ASP A 200 -22.00 -9.10 -16.55
N ALA A 201 -21.70 -9.81 -17.64
CA ALA A 201 -20.86 -11.00 -17.65
C ALA A 201 -19.44 -10.73 -17.13
N LEU A 202 -18.87 -9.54 -17.39
CA LEU A 202 -17.54 -9.17 -16.86
C LEU A 202 -17.51 -9.12 -15.33
N LEU A 203 -18.63 -8.86 -14.66
CA LEU A 203 -18.68 -8.80 -13.19
C LEU A 203 -18.51 -10.17 -12.54
N PHE A 204 -18.74 -11.25 -13.30
CA PHE A 204 -18.51 -12.63 -12.85
C PHE A 204 -17.07 -13.11 -13.11
N THR A 205 -16.21 -12.25 -13.66
CA THR A 205 -14.79 -12.56 -13.84
C THR A 205 -13.99 -12.22 -12.58
N GLN A 206 -12.99 -13.05 -12.29
CA GLN A 206 -12.06 -12.82 -11.18
C GLN A 206 -10.86 -11.97 -11.65
N PHE A 207 -10.07 -11.46 -10.70
CA PHE A 207 -8.82 -10.75 -11.00
C PHE A 207 -7.91 -11.54 -11.94
N SER A 208 -7.76 -12.84 -11.72
CA SER A 208 -6.92 -13.73 -12.53
C SER A 208 -7.42 -13.87 -13.97
N ASP A 209 -8.74 -13.86 -14.17
CA ASP A 209 -9.39 -13.88 -15.49
C ASP A 209 -9.08 -12.58 -16.24
N LYS A 210 -9.29 -11.44 -15.57
CA LYS A 210 -8.97 -10.11 -16.12
C LYS A 210 -7.48 -10.00 -16.44
N ALA A 211 -6.61 -10.48 -15.57
CA ALA A 211 -5.17 -10.52 -15.78
C ALA A 211 -4.80 -11.37 -17.02
N GLU A 212 -5.49 -12.47 -17.27
CA GLU A 212 -5.26 -13.31 -18.45
C GLU A 212 -5.68 -12.61 -19.74
N ILE A 213 -6.84 -11.93 -19.73
CA ILE A 213 -7.29 -11.11 -20.86
C ILE A 213 -6.27 -9.99 -21.14
N MET A 214 -5.85 -9.27 -20.10
CA MET A 214 -4.89 -8.17 -20.20
C MET A 214 -3.57 -8.57 -20.85
N LYS A 215 -3.05 -9.78 -20.58
CA LYS A 215 -1.82 -10.30 -21.20
C LYS A 215 -1.96 -10.52 -22.72
N ARG A 216 -3.18 -10.79 -23.20
CA ARG A 216 -3.48 -11.11 -24.60
C ARG A 216 -3.96 -9.88 -25.39
N LEU A 217 -4.26 -8.77 -24.71
CA LEU A 217 -4.60 -7.51 -25.35
C LEU A 217 -3.39 -6.92 -26.08
N LYS A 218 -3.49 -6.83 -27.41
CA LYS A 218 -2.42 -6.33 -28.30
C LYS A 218 -1.83 -4.96 -27.93
N PRO A 219 -2.58 -3.96 -27.41
CA PRO A 219 -1.98 -2.69 -26.97
C PRO A 219 -1.04 -2.85 -25.77
N LEU A 220 -1.25 -3.87 -24.92
CA LEU A 220 -0.48 -4.12 -23.70
C LEU A 220 0.58 -5.22 -23.89
N ALA A 221 0.49 -5.98 -24.99
CA ALA A 221 1.36 -7.11 -25.29
C ALA A 221 2.84 -6.72 -25.47
N VAL A 222 3.14 -5.44 -25.75
CA VAL A 222 4.51 -4.93 -25.94
C VAL A 222 5.38 -5.12 -24.68
N ASN A 223 4.76 -5.17 -23.48
CA ASN A 223 5.43 -5.39 -22.20
C ASN A 223 5.23 -6.81 -21.63
N GLY A 224 4.90 -7.80 -22.47
CA GLY A 224 4.38 -9.13 -22.09
C GLY A 224 4.98 -9.79 -20.84
N PRO A 225 6.31 -10.01 -20.75
CA PRO A 225 6.91 -10.66 -19.58
C PRO A 225 6.86 -9.83 -18.29
N ALA A 226 7.01 -8.52 -18.39
CA ALA A 226 6.95 -7.60 -17.24
C ALA A 226 5.51 -7.46 -16.74
N LEU A 227 4.56 -7.29 -17.65
CA LEU A 227 3.13 -7.25 -17.35
C LEU A 227 2.66 -8.52 -16.64
N ALA A 228 3.02 -9.70 -17.16
CA ALA A 228 2.66 -10.97 -16.55
C ALA A 228 3.30 -11.19 -15.17
N ARG A 229 4.47 -10.60 -14.91
CA ARG A 229 5.11 -10.63 -13.58
C ARG A 229 4.36 -9.71 -12.61
N ASN A 230 4.10 -8.47 -13.01
CA ASN A 230 3.43 -7.48 -12.18
C ASN A 230 2.01 -7.94 -11.81
N LEU A 231 1.23 -8.44 -12.77
CA LEU A 231 -0.11 -8.97 -12.51
C LEU A 231 -0.11 -10.13 -11.50
N ARG A 232 0.91 -11.01 -11.53
CA ARG A 232 1.07 -12.07 -10.53
C ARG A 232 1.38 -11.51 -9.14
N HIS A 233 2.22 -10.48 -9.05
CA HIS A 233 2.49 -9.81 -7.78
C HIS A 233 1.24 -9.12 -7.23
N PHE A 234 0.47 -8.45 -8.08
CA PHE A 234 -0.79 -7.79 -7.70
C PHE A 234 -1.82 -8.79 -7.20
N GLU A 235 -1.99 -9.92 -7.89
CA GLU A 235 -2.87 -11.01 -7.46
C GLU A 235 -2.43 -11.61 -6.11
N SER A 236 -1.12 -11.82 -5.92
CA SER A 236 -0.58 -12.30 -4.66
C SER A 236 -0.86 -11.33 -3.50
N LEU A 237 -0.58 -10.03 -3.71
CA LEU A 237 -0.86 -9.00 -2.71
C LEU A 237 -2.36 -8.92 -2.39
N ARG A 238 -3.22 -8.94 -3.42
CA ARG A 238 -4.67 -8.96 -3.29
C ARG A 238 -5.13 -10.09 -2.37
N ASN A 239 -4.64 -11.30 -2.62
CA ASN A 239 -5.03 -12.48 -1.87
C ASN A 239 -4.57 -12.38 -0.40
N LYS A 240 -3.35 -11.91 -0.14
CA LYS A 240 -2.88 -11.73 1.24
C LYS A 240 -3.66 -10.66 2.00
N VAL A 241 -3.96 -9.55 1.34
CA VAL A 241 -4.75 -8.45 1.92
C VAL A 241 -6.18 -8.90 2.24
N ALA A 242 -6.84 -9.61 1.31
CA ALA A 242 -8.23 -10.04 1.45
C ALA A 242 -8.44 -11.18 2.46
N HIS A 243 -7.46 -12.08 2.62
CA HIS A 243 -7.59 -13.25 3.51
C HIS A 243 -7.04 -13.02 4.93
N ALA A 244 -6.89 -11.76 5.37
CA ALA A 244 -6.33 -11.42 6.68
C ALA A 244 -4.90 -11.98 6.93
N ASN A 245 -4.18 -12.41 5.89
CA ASN A 245 -2.83 -12.95 6.02
C ASN A 245 -1.81 -11.86 6.34
N GLU A 246 -0.67 -12.26 6.89
CA GLU A 246 0.51 -11.42 6.98
C GLU A 246 1.09 -11.18 5.58
N TYR A 247 1.22 -9.91 5.18
CA TYR A 247 1.74 -9.51 3.86
C TYR A 247 3.07 -8.76 3.90
N ALA A 248 3.53 -8.39 5.09
CA ALA A 248 4.72 -7.57 5.35
C ALA A 248 5.40 -7.95 6.68
N SER A 249 5.20 -9.18 7.18
CA SER A 249 5.66 -9.59 8.52
C SER A 249 7.18 -9.74 8.65
N SER A 250 7.92 -9.58 7.56
CA SER A 250 9.38 -9.40 7.58
C SER A 250 9.78 -8.15 6.81
N PRO A 251 10.97 -7.57 7.09
CA PRO A 251 11.48 -6.43 6.34
C PRO A 251 11.51 -6.68 4.83
N ASP A 252 11.87 -7.88 4.38
CA ASP A 252 11.91 -8.23 2.95
C ASP A 252 10.51 -8.26 2.33
N GLN A 253 9.52 -8.81 3.04
CA GLN A 253 8.14 -8.78 2.60
C GLN A 253 7.60 -7.34 2.54
N ALA A 254 7.87 -6.53 3.56
CA ALA A 254 7.45 -5.13 3.60
C ALA A 254 8.05 -4.32 2.45
N LYS A 255 9.35 -4.49 2.17
CA LYS A 255 10.02 -3.89 1.01
C LYS A 255 9.43 -4.35 -0.31
N HIS A 256 9.10 -5.64 -0.42
CA HIS A 256 8.42 -6.17 -1.59
C HIS A 256 7.04 -5.52 -1.81
N VAL A 257 6.26 -5.31 -0.74
CA VAL A 257 4.97 -4.59 -0.83
C VAL A 257 5.16 -3.17 -1.34
N CYS A 258 6.14 -2.42 -0.83
CA CYS A 258 6.45 -1.06 -1.30
C CYS A 258 6.72 -1.05 -2.81
N LYS A 259 7.53 -2.00 -3.30
CA LYS A 259 7.80 -2.18 -4.73
C LYS A 259 6.54 -2.48 -5.54
N VAL A 260 5.74 -3.45 -5.09
CA VAL A 260 4.51 -3.85 -5.79
C VAL A 260 3.50 -2.71 -5.86
N VAL A 261 3.38 -1.90 -4.81
CA VAL A 261 2.50 -0.71 -4.79
C VAL A 261 2.96 0.34 -5.79
N ARG A 262 4.28 0.61 -5.89
CA ARG A 262 4.82 1.50 -6.94
C ARG A 262 4.53 0.99 -8.34
N GLU A 263 4.73 -0.32 -8.59
CA GLU A 263 4.42 -0.95 -9.88
C GLU A 263 2.93 -0.86 -10.23
N LEU A 264 2.04 -1.05 -9.25
CA LEU A 264 0.59 -0.96 -9.42
C LEU A 264 0.15 0.47 -9.73
N LEU A 265 0.65 1.46 -8.99
CA LEU A 265 0.36 2.88 -9.25
C LEU A 265 0.83 3.31 -10.64
N SER A 266 2.04 2.89 -11.05
CA SER A 266 2.57 3.17 -12.39
C SER A 266 1.68 2.56 -13.48
N MET A 267 1.29 1.29 -13.34
CA MET A 267 0.43 0.61 -14.33
C MET A 267 -0.98 1.22 -14.38
N ARG A 268 -1.50 1.64 -13.23
CA ARG A 268 -2.78 2.36 -13.15
C ARG A 268 -2.72 3.67 -13.94
N CYS A 269 -1.64 4.45 -13.84
CA CYS A 269 -1.47 5.66 -14.65
C CYS A 269 -1.41 5.33 -16.15
N GLU A 270 -0.59 4.36 -16.55
CA GLU A 270 -0.44 3.96 -17.96
C GLU A 270 -1.77 3.51 -18.60
N ILE A 271 -2.57 2.70 -17.89
CA ILE A 271 -3.87 2.25 -18.40
C ILE A 271 -4.84 3.43 -18.52
N ARG A 272 -4.82 4.38 -17.58
CA ARG A 272 -5.72 5.53 -17.59
C ARG A 272 -5.41 6.51 -18.71
N GLU A 273 -4.13 6.79 -18.96
CA GLU A 273 -3.72 7.64 -20.07
C GLU A 273 -4.30 7.10 -21.38
N ARG A 274 -4.23 5.79 -21.60
CA ARG A 274 -4.82 5.12 -22.77
C ARG A 274 -6.35 5.20 -22.82
N LEU A 275 -7.02 5.06 -21.68
CA LEU A 275 -8.48 5.18 -21.61
C LEU A 275 -8.96 6.60 -21.93
N ASN A 276 -8.17 7.63 -21.62
CA ASN A 276 -8.49 9.01 -21.95
C ASN A 276 -8.17 9.39 -23.41
N GLU A 277 -7.31 8.61 -24.08
CA GLU A 277 -6.94 8.77 -25.50
C GLU A 277 -7.94 8.09 -26.47
N THR A 278 -8.86 7.26 -25.95
CA THR A 278 -9.83 6.47 -26.74
C THR A 278 -11.23 7.07 -26.66
#